data_AF-A0A7W7RBQ5-F1
#
_entry.id   AF-A0A7W7RBQ5-F1
#
_cell.length_a   1.000
_cell.length_b   1.000
_cell.length_c   1.000
_cell.angle_alpha   90.00
_cell.angle_beta   90.00
_cell.angle_gamma   90.00
#
_symmetry.space_group_name_H-M   'P 1'
#
loop_
_entity.id
_entity.type
_entity.pdbx_description
1 polymer ?
#
loop_
_entity_poly.entity_id
_entity_poly.type
_entity_poly.pdbx_seq_one_letter_code
_entity_poly.pdbx_strand_id
1 'polypeptide(L)'
;MSQRSTHALQLSQDQCDEDRYEAEAQNRRRQAADLEHIATYYALESRLDIRVALGGRVRNNGREGAIVDTIGQRLMVLFNGDEAPCVRHVTSGMTYETATGWIAATPAPDPWASADRGRAKPGSR
;
A
#
# COMPACT_ATOMS: atom_id res chain seq x y z
N MET A 1 -41.72 -28.75 -23.73
CA MET A 1 -41.07 -28.46 -22.43
C MET A 1 -39.57 -28.27 -22.66
N SER A 2 -39.09 -27.04 -22.88
CA SER A 2 -37.64 -26.75 -22.97
C SER A 2 -37.37 -25.23 -22.95
N GLN A 3 -37.78 -24.55 -21.89
CA GLN A 3 -37.44 -23.13 -21.67
C GLN A 3 -36.99 -22.81 -20.24
N ARG A 4 -36.97 -23.79 -19.32
CA ARG A 4 -36.60 -23.55 -17.92
C ARG A 4 -35.09 -23.61 -17.66
N SER A 5 -34.32 -24.25 -18.54
CA SER A 5 -32.88 -24.51 -18.31
C SER A 5 -31.98 -23.32 -18.67
N THR A 6 -32.39 -22.45 -19.59
CA THR A 6 -31.61 -21.27 -19.99
C THR A 6 -31.71 -20.12 -18.99
N HIS A 7 -32.88 -19.91 -18.39
CA HIS A 7 -33.08 -18.80 -17.45
C HIS A 7 -32.36 -19.01 -16.10
N ALA A 8 -32.19 -20.26 -15.66
CA ALA A 8 -31.48 -20.58 -14.42
C ALA A 8 -29.96 -20.38 -14.54
N LEU A 9 -29.37 -20.73 -15.69
CA LEU A 9 -27.94 -20.52 -15.94
C LEU A 9 -27.59 -19.04 -16.09
N GLN A 10 -28.47 -18.25 -16.71
CA GLN A 10 -28.29 -16.81 -16.87
C GLN A 10 -28.28 -16.08 -15.52
N LEU A 11 -29.22 -16.42 -14.62
CA LEU A 11 -29.29 -15.81 -13.28
C LEU A 11 -28.08 -16.16 -12.40
N SER A 12 -27.53 -17.37 -12.52
CA SER A 12 -26.32 -17.76 -11.78
C SER A 12 -25.06 -17.08 -12.29
N GLN A 13 -24.96 -16.83 -13.60
CA GLN A 13 -23.83 -16.08 -14.17
C GLN A 13 -23.89 -14.60 -13.79
N ASP A 14 -25.06 -13.98 -13.90
CA ASP A 14 -25.29 -12.58 -13.55
C ASP A 14 -24.96 -12.31 -12.06
N GLN A 15 -25.38 -13.21 -11.16
CA GLN A 15 -25.02 -13.13 -9.74
C GLN A 15 -23.51 -13.27 -9.49
N CYS A 16 -22.83 -14.23 -10.14
CA CYS A 16 -21.38 -14.38 -10.01
C CYS A 16 -20.60 -13.17 -10.54
N ASP A 17 -21.08 -12.53 -11.61
CA ASP A 17 -20.47 -11.34 -12.19
C ASP A 17 -20.69 -10.11 -11.30
N GLU A 18 -21.87 -9.93 -10.71
CA GLU A 18 -22.14 -8.88 -9.72
C GLU A 18 -21.30 -9.05 -8.44
N ASP A 19 -21.26 -10.25 -7.86
CA ASP A 19 -20.45 -10.55 -6.66
C ASP A 19 -18.96 -10.26 -6.91
N ARG A 20 -18.44 -10.63 -8.08
CA ARG A 20 -17.05 -10.34 -8.47
C ARG A 20 -16.84 -8.84 -8.61
N TYR A 21 -17.75 -8.13 -9.25
CA TYR A 21 -17.65 -6.69 -9.46
C TYR A 21 -17.69 -5.94 -8.11
N GLU A 22 -18.55 -6.35 -7.19
CA GLU A 22 -18.60 -5.79 -5.84
C GLU A 22 -17.32 -6.05 -5.06
N ALA A 23 -16.77 -7.27 -5.11
CA ALA A 23 -15.50 -7.61 -4.47
C ALA A 23 -14.33 -6.78 -5.02
N GLU A 24 -14.26 -6.58 -6.34
CA GLU A 24 -13.26 -5.72 -6.99
C GLU A 24 -13.42 -4.25 -6.59
N ALA A 25 -14.66 -3.76 -6.52
CA ALA A 25 -14.93 -2.39 -6.06
C ALA A 25 -14.54 -2.21 -4.59
N GLN A 26 -14.82 -3.19 -3.73
CA GLN A 26 -14.44 -3.17 -2.33
C GLN A 26 -12.91 -3.18 -2.17
N ASN A 27 -12.20 -4.03 -2.92
CA ASN A 27 -10.73 -4.05 -2.92
C ASN A 27 -10.14 -2.71 -3.35
N ARG A 28 -10.67 -2.09 -4.42
CA ARG A 28 -10.21 -0.77 -4.87
C ARG A 28 -10.43 0.31 -3.81
N ARG A 29 -11.57 0.30 -3.11
CA ARG A 29 -11.84 1.23 -2.00
C ARG A 29 -10.86 1.04 -0.85
N ARG A 30 -10.60 -0.20 -0.46
CA ARG A 30 -9.61 -0.54 0.58
C ARG A 30 -8.21 -0.06 0.19
N GLN A 31 -7.76 -0.37 -1.03
CA GLN A 31 -6.46 0.06 -1.56
C GLN A 31 -6.32 1.58 -1.57
N ALA A 32 -7.35 2.31 -2.01
CA ALA A 32 -7.35 3.76 -2.03
C ALA A 32 -7.21 4.34 -0.61
N ALA A 33 -7.99 3.81 0.35
CA ALA A 33 -7.93 4.25 1.73
C ALA A 33 -6.56 3.96 2.39
N ASP A 34 -5.99 2.78 2.14
CA ASP A 34 -4.65 2.42 2.64
C ASP A 34 -3.57 3.37 2.07
N LEU A 35 -3.61 3.64 0.76
CA LEU A 35 -2.66 4.54 0.10
C LEU A 35 -2.81 5.98 0.59
N GLU A 36 -4.03 6.48 0.76
CA GLU A 36 -4.30 7.81 1.32
C GLU A 36 -3.76 7.93 2.75
N HIS A 37 -3.98 6.90 3.57
CA HIS A 37 -3.46 6.86 4.94
C HIS A 37 -1.92 6.84 4.95
N ILE A 38 -1.30 6.03 4.11
CA ILE A 38 0.17 5.98 3.95
C ILE A 38 0.73 7.34 3.50
N ALA A 39 0.12 7.95 2.48
CA ALA A 39 0.55 9.23 1.95
C ALA A 39 0.46 10.33 3.02
N THR A 40 -0.63 10.35 3.79
CA THR A 40 -0.86 11.32 4.86
C THR A 40 0.09 11.10 6.03
N TYR A 41 0.22 9.87 6.52
CA TYR A 41 0.99 9.57 7.73
C TYR A 41 2.49 9.80 7.54
N TYR A 42 3.05 9.41 6.40
CA TYR A 42 4.48 9.57 6.13
C TYR A 42 4.83 10.87 5.41
N ALA A 43 3.83 11.57 4.86
CA ALA A 43 3.97 12.82 4.10
C ALA A 43 5.03 12.70 2.99
N LEU A 44 5.08 11.55 2.30
CA LEU A 44 6.15 11.23 1.35
C LEU A 44 6.13 12.13 0.12
N GLU A 45 4.95 12.50 -0.37
CA GLU A 45 4.81 13.37 -1.53
C GLU A 45 5.27 14.80 -1.20
N SER A 46 4.77 15.37 -0.10
CA SER A 46 5.11 16.75 0.27
C SER A 46 6.55 16.93 0.77
N ARG A 47 7.18 15.89 1.33
CA ARG A 47 8.55 15.97 1.86
C ARG A 47 9.63 15.53 0.88
N LEU A 48 9.33 14.52 0.06
CA LEU A 48 10.32 13.82 -0.75
C LEU A 48 9.93 13.70 -2.23
N ASP A 49 8.80 14.31 -2.64
CA ASP A 49 8.25 14.18 -4.00
C ASP A 49 7.95 12.72 -4.40
N ILE A 50 7.72 11.85 -3.42
CA ILE A 50 7.42 10.43 -3.63
C ILE A 50 5.89 10.24 -3.62
N ARG A 51 5.34 9.88 -4.77
CA ARG A 51 3.95 9.45 -4.89
C ARG A 51 3.84 7.92 -4.83
N VAL A 52 3.22 7.41 -3.77
CA VAL A 52 3.00 5.97 -3.60
C VAL A 52 1.72 5.56 -4.34
N ALA A 53 1.84 4.61 -5.27
CA ALA A 53 0.70 4.11 -6.05
C ALA A 53 0.90 2.63 -6.42
N LEU A 54 -0.20 1.90 -6.64
CA LEU A 54 -0.14 0.57 -7.24
C LEU A 54 0.48 0.65 -8.65
N GLY A 55 1.32 -0.32 -8.98
CA GLY A 55 2.16 -0.32 -10.18
C GLY A 55 3.41 0.55 -10.07
N GLY A 56 3.58 1.33 -8.99
CA GLY A 56 4.78 2.13 -8.75
C GLY A 56 6.02 1.27 -8.57
N ARG A 57 7.12 1.66 -9.22
CA ARG A 57 8.40 0.95 -9.13
C ARG A 57 9.16 1.33 -7.87
N VAL A 58 9.69 0.31 -7.21
CA VAL A 58 10.39 0.45 -5.93
C VAL A 58 11.66 -0.40 -5.90
N ARG A 59 12.57 -0.05 -5.00
CA ARG A 59 13.68 -0.90 -4.60
C ARG A 59 13.67 -1.09 -3.09
N ASN A 60 13.90 -2.32 -2.63
CA ASN A 60 14.16 -2.62 -1.24
C ASN A 60 15.55 -3.22 -1.11
N ASN A 61 16.46 -2.53 -0.42
CA ASN A 61 17.87 -2.97 -0.27
C ASN A 61 18.53 -3.31 -1.62
N GLY A 62 18.28 -2.51 -2.65
CA GLY A 62 18.80 -2.70 -4.01
C GLY A 62 18.04 -3.68 -4.89
N ARG A 63 17.08 -4.46 -4.34
CA ARG A 63 16.22 -5.35 -5.13
C ARG A 63 15.03 -4.57 -5.68
N GLU A 64 14.88 -4.56 -6.99
CA GLU A 64 13.81 -3.85 -7.67
C GLU A 64 12.52 -4.66 -7.76
N GLY A 65 11.37 -3.98 -7.73
CA GLY A 65 10.05 -4.58 -7.85
C GLY A 65 8.97 -3.52 -8.09
N ALA A 66 7.71 -3.96 -8.05
CA ALA A 66 6.54 -3.10 -8.19
C ALA A 66 5.56 -3.30 -7.03
N ILE A 67 4.89 -2.22 -6.62
CA ILE A 67 3.80 -2.29 -5.64
C ILE A 67 2.59 -2.92 -6.30
N VAL A 68 2.15 -4.07 -5.80
CA VAL A 68 1.01 -4.81 -6.37
C VAL A 68 -0.23 -4.72 -5.50
N ASP A 69 -0.07 -4.49 -4.19
CA ASP A 69 -1.19 -4.31 -3.28
C ASP A 69 -0.78 -3.55 -2.00
N THR A 70 -1.75 -3.30 -1.12
CA THR A 70 -1.56 -2.78 0.25
C THR A 70 -2.09 -3.75 1.30
N ILE A 71 -1.55 -3.68 2.51
CA ILE A 71 -2.14 -4.36 3.67
C ILE A 71 -2.01 -3.46 4.90
N GLY A 72 -3.10 -2.74 5.21
CA GLY A 72 -3.10 -1.68 6.21
C GLY A 72 -2.05 -0.63 5.86
N GLN A 73 -1.07 -0.44 6.74
CA GLN A 73 -0.01 0.58 6.57
C GLN A 73 1.25 0.07 5.84
N ARG A 74 1.16 -1.08 5.16
CA ARG A 74 2.30 -1.72 4.49
C ARG A 74 2.02 -1.94 3.02
N LEU A 75 3.11 -2.03 2.25
CA LEU A 75 3.06 -2.30 0.82
C LEU A 75 3.29 -3.78 0.57
N MET A 76 2.56 -4.35 -0.39
CA MET A 76 2.89 -5.63 -0.99
C MET A 76 3.65 -5.37 -2.28
N VAL A 77 4.90 -5.84 -2.33
CA VAL A 77 5.82 -5.61 -3.44
C VAL A 77 6.17 -6.93 -4.09
N LEU A 78 5.95 -7.05 -5.39
CA LEU A 78 6.48 -8.16 -6.17
C LEU A 78 7.87 -7.77 -6.69
N PHE A 79 8.91 -8.41 -6.17
CA PHE A 79 10.27 -8.19 -6.62
C PHE A 79 10.55 -8.95 -7.92
N ASN A 80 11.43 -8.40 -8.74
CA ASN A 80 11.82 -9.02 -10.00
C ASN A 80 12.47 -10.38 -9.72
N GLY A 81 11.90 -11.43 -10.31
CA GLY A 81 12.33 -12.82 -10.15
C GLY A 81 11.66 -13.58 -9.00
N ASP A 82 10.84 -12.93 -8.17
CA ASP A 82 10.05 -13.61 -7.14
C ASP A 82 8.71 -14.08 -7.72
N GLU A 83 8.22 -15.23 -7.26
CA GLU A 83 6.92 -15.79 -7.66
C GLU A 83 5.74 -15.20 -6.85
N ALA A 84 6.03 -14.61 -5.69
CA ALA A 84 5.03 -14.11 -4.77
C ALA A 84 5.41 -12.74 -4.19
N PRO A 85 4.41 -11.88 -3.89
CA PRO A 85 4.67 -10.57 -3.32
C PRO A 85 5.09 -10.64 -1.85
N CYS A 86 5.96 -9.71 -1.47
CA CYS A 86 6.48 -9.55 -0.12
C CYS A 86 5.90 -8.31 0.56
N VAL A 87 5.53 -8.43 1.84
CA VAL A 87 5.10 -7.28 2.65
C VAL A 87 6.32 -6.45 3.07
N ARG A 88 6.30 -5.15 2.81
CA ARG A 88 7.37 -4.21 3.16
C ARG A 88 6.83 -2.95 3.84
N HIS A 89 7.64 -2.41 4.74
CA HIS A 89 7.39 -1.12 5.35
C HIS A 89 7.60 -0.02 4.32
N VAL A 90 6.81 1.06 4.37
CA VAL A 90 6.81 2.11 3.35
C VAL A 90 8.17 2.84 3.27
N THR A 91 8.88 2.99 4.39
CA THR A 91 10.14 3.74 4.46
C THR A 91 11.39 2.87 4.70
N SER A 92 11.26 1.65 5.23
CA SER A 92 12.45 0.92 5.71
C SER A 92 13.23 0.30 4.56
N GLY A 93 14.39 0.89 4.24
CA GLY A 93 15.25 0.45 3.14
C GLY A 93 14.59 0.60 1.76
N MET A 94 13.56 1.43 1.66
CA MET A 94 12.76 1.62 0.45
C MET A 94 13.26 2.80 -0.37
N THR A 95 13.29 2.62 -1.69
CA THR A 95 13.55 3.66 -2.69
C THR A 95 12.44 3.62 -3.73
N TYR A 96 11.96 4.77 -4.17
CA TYR A 96 10.84 4.90 -5.10
C TYR A 96 11.32 5.55 -6.39
N GLU A 97 10.82 5.07 -7.52
CA GLU A 97 11.01 5.76 -8.78
C GLU A 97 10.07 6.97 -8.84
N THR A 98 10.63 8.13 -9.15
CA THR A 98 9.93 9.40 -9.34
C THR A 98 10.35 10.02 -10.68
N ALA A 99 9.72 11.12 -11.06
CA ALA A 99 10.10 11.86 -12.28
C ALA A 99 11.55 12.37 -12.26
N THR A 100 12.13 12.59 -11.06
CA THR A 100 13.50 13.08 -10.88
C THR A 100 14.52 11.96 -10.68
N GLY A 101 14.05 10.70 -10.62
CA GLY A 101 14.88 9.51 -10.41
C GLY A 101 14.49 8.75 -9.15
N TRP A 102 15.44 7.98 -8.62
CA TRP A 102 15.23 7.11 -7.47
C TRP A 102 15.43 7.87 -6.15
N ILE A 103 14.37 8.00 -5.35
CA ILE A 103 14.41 8.71 -4.07
C ILE A 103 14.24 7.73 -2.91
N ALA A 104 15.18 7.75 -1.96
CA ALA A 104 15.09 6.95 -0.75
C ALA A 104 14.00 7.49 0.17
N ALA A 105 13.05 6.64 0.54
CA ALA A 105 12.04 7.02 1.51
C ALA A 105 12.67 7.05 2.90
N THR A 106 12.75 8.24 3.49
CA THR A 106 13.21 8.42 4.86
C THR A 106 12.02 8.41 5.81
N PRO A 107 12.13 7.78 6.99
CA PRO A 107 11.10 7.86 8.02
C PRO A 107 10.70 9.32 8.28
N ALA A 108 9.41 9.54 8.53
CA ALA A 108 9.01 10.82 9.12
C ALA A 108 9.65 10.94 10.52
N PRO A 109 10.15 12.12 10.90
CA PRO A 109 10.38 12.38 12.31
C PRO A 109 9.04 12.17 13.01
N ASP A 110 9.03 11.24 13.97
CA ASP A 110 7.83 10.93 14.72
C ASP A 110 7.42 12.20 15.51
N PRO A 111 6.22 12.75 15.29
CA PRO A 111 5.79 13.99 15.94
C PRO A 111 5.64 13.84 17.46
N TRP A 112 5.54 12.61 17.98
CA TRP A 112 5.50 12.29 19.41
C TRP A 112 6.88 12.02 20.01
N ALA A 113 7.88 11.63 19.22
CA ALA A 113 9.26 11.42 19.69
C ALA A 113 9.94 12.73 20.15
N SER A 114 9.42 13.89 19.76
CA SER A 114 9.88 15.20 20.26
C SER A 114 9.25 15.60 21.60
N ALA A 115 8.20 14.92 22.08
CA ALA A 115 7.54 15.27 23.35
C ALA A 115 8.23 14.67 24.59
N ASP A 116 9.09 13.65 24.45
CA ASP A 116 9.72 12.93 25.56
C ASP A 116 11.20 13.34 25.82
N ARG A 117 11.58 14.59 25.51
CA ARG A 117 12.90 15.14 25.92
C ARG A 117 12.82 16.19 27.03
N GLY A 118 11.74 16.17 27.82
CA GLY A 118 11.51 17.15 28.90
C GLY A 118 11.46 16.61 30.33
N ARG A 119 11.41 15.29 30.56
CA ARG A 119 11.38 14.75 31.93
C ARG A 119 12.79 14.47 32.44
N ALA A 120 13.53 15.54 32.75
CA ALA A 120 14.67 15.44 33.64
C ALA A 120 14.19 14.83 34.97
N LYS A 121 14.75 13.67 35.35
CA LYS A 121 14.52 13.12 36.69
C LYS A 121 15.14 14.09 37.70
N PRO A 122 14.39 14.61 38.70
CA PRO A 122 15.03 15.33 39.78
C PRO A 122 15.95 14.36 40.51
N GLY A 123 17.24 14.69 40.56
CA GLY A 123 18.24 13.90 41.26
C GLY A 123 17.87 13.79 42.74
N SER A 124 17.74 12.55 43.22
CA SER A 124 17.74 12.27 44.65
C SER A 124 19.18 12.37 45.13
N ARG A 125 19.42 13.37 45.99
CA ARG A 125 20.63 13.48 46.81
C ARG A 125 20.40 12.77 48.13
#